data_AF-A0A7V3DLM8-F1
#
_entry.id   AF-A0A7V3DLM8-F1
#
_cell.length_a   1.000
_cell.length_b   1.000
_cell.length_c   1.000
_cell.angle_alpha   90.00
_cell.angle_beta   90.00
_cell.angle_gamma   90.00
#
_symmetry.space_group_name_H-M   'P 1'
#
loop_
_entity.id
_entity.type
_entity.pdbx_description
1 polymer ?
#
loop_
_entity_poly.entity_id
_entity_poly.type
_entity_poly.pdbx_seq_one_letter_code
_entity_poly.pdbx_strand_id
1 'polypeptide(L)'
;MDQFIQIYHKDSPHYPLTVNNAGLGLAPWGDEKATQSMITFIWEASMQLFQEQLLELMASTSWGVPVKDMEELLSFGTKALEPVVVFLENNLAEQNPERDLLWATVILGELRDPGGIPLLLRLIQEAKGLEVPIAAAEGLAKIGEPALEPVARLLGEKPGPRVRILLYAALSGMGVREAREVLLGALEEDPELDFVVARALAEKARPGDEEIIYKAYLQAEPWKRALFEETIEGMLGGRSPWSTPFKDWRLRYRRQPRQDLKVHRSWPDVLIMLWDNRNWLRPDLQAQAVSLEELRNRALARGKENVCPDCGQVFRSPTGIPLCEEVEEDLIEFQLQRVREWLAHKWEDIHEVLDELDRHEMEALQLPEESEEERVWKGEALDSIEVMKDTLCWMVEQGMTGLSQGERRLWAALQRARARLK
;
A
#
# COMPACT_ATOMS: atom_id res chain seq x y z
N MET A 1 -6.77 21.75 -23.88
CA MET A 1 -6.99 20.29 -23.70
C MET A 1 -6.23 19.41 -24.69
N ASP A 2 -6.17 19.68 -26.00
CA ASP A 2 -5.58 18.73 -26.99
C ASP A 2 -4.04 18.76 -27.19
N GLN A 3 -3.29 19.67 -26.56
CA GLN A 3 -1.87 19.89 -26.90
C GLN A 3 -0.82 19.30 -25.94
N PHE A 4 -1.21 18.70 -24.81
CA PHE A 4 -0.26 18.02 -23.90
C PHE A 4 -0.42 16.50 -23.81
N ILE A 5 -1.41 15.92 -24.49
CA ILE A 5 -1.65 14.47 -24.53
C ILE A 5 -1.38 13.91 -25.94
N GLN A 6 -0.24 14.29 -26.51
CA GLN A 6 0.43 13.54 -27.56
C GLN A 6 1.88 13.49 -27.09
N ILE A 7 2.32 12.39 -26.50
CA ILE A 7 3.13 11.36 -27.18
C ILE A 7 3.00 10.07 -26.35
N TYR A 8 2.29 9.06 -26.85
CA TYR A 8 2.35 7.68 -26.34
C TYR A 8 3.16 6.84 -27.34
N HIS A 9 4.48 6.95 -27.28
CA HIS A 9 5.38 6.03 -27.97
C HIS A 9 6.07 5.15 -26.93
N LYS A 10 5.94 3.83 -27.09
CA LYS A 10 6.52 2.76 -26.26
C LYS A 10 8.07 2.77 -26.23
N ASP A 11 8.71 3.68 -26.96
CA ASP A 11 10.14 3.69 -27.20
C ASP A 11 10.86 4.66 -26.24
N SER A 12 10.98 4.26 -24.98
CA SER A 12 12.05 4.68 -24.06
C SER A 12 12.88 3.44 -23.69
N PRO A 13 14.20 3.58 -23.46
CA PRO A 13 15.13 2.48 -23.61
C PRO A 13 14.93 1.44 -22.51
N HIS A 14 14.29 0.33 -22.87
CA HIS A 14 14.49 -0.94 -22.18
C HIS A 14 15.99 -1.22 -22.17
N TYR A 15 16.60 -1.27 -20.99
CA TYR A 15 17.95 -1.81 -20.82
C TYR A 15 17.94 -3.26 -21.32
N PRO A 16 18.61 -3.59 -22.43
CA PRO A 16 18.74 -4.98 -22.82
C PRO A 16 19.86 -5.58 -21.98
N LEU A 17 19.50 -6.34 -20.94
CA LEU A 17 20.42 -7.29 -20.33
C LEU A 17 20.63 -8.42 -21.33
N THR A 18 21.55 -8.22 -22.28
CA THR A 18 22.09 -9.30 -23.11
C THR A 18 23.04 -10.13 -22.27
N VAL A 19 22.55 -11.24 -21.73
CA VAL A 19 23.42 -12.30 -21.20
C VAL A 19 24.15 -12.92 -22.40
N ASN A 20 25.38 -12.49 -22.62
CA ASN A 20 26.27 -13.14 -23.59
C ASN A 20 26.56 -14.56 -23.09
N ASN A 21 26.03 -15.56 -23.80
CA ASN A 21 26.46 -16.96 -23.68
C ASN A 21 27.92 -17.08 -24.13
N ALA A 22 28.85 -16.84 -23.20
CA ALA A 22 30.25 -17.19 -23.39
C ALA A 22 30.37 -18.71 -23.39
N GLY A 23 30.78 -19.26 -24.54
CA GLY A 23 30.86 -20.68 -24.80
C GLY A 23 31.71 -21.44 -23.78
N LEU A 24 31.09 -22.37 -23.08
CA LEU A 24 31.78 -23.40 -22.31
C LEU A 24 32.19 -24.52 -23.27
N GLY A 25 33.49 -24.57 -23.59
CA GLY A 25 34.10 -25.67 -24.31
C GLY A 25 33.99 -26.98 -23.52
N LEU A 26 33.31 -27.96 -24.09
CA LEU A 26 33.15 -29.30 -23.54
C LEU A 26 34.51 -30.04 -23.57
N ALA A 27 35.09 -30.31 -22.38
CA ALA A 27 36.16 -31.29 -22.21
C ALA A 27 35.59 -32.73 -22.10
N PRO A 28 36.36 -33.79 -22.39
CA PRO A 28 35.83 -35.15 -22.58
C PRO A 28 35.53 -35.86 -21.25
N TRP A 29 34.41 -36.58 -21.23
CA TRP A 29 33.72 -37.06 -20.03
C TRP A 29 34.15 -38.47 -19.65
N GLY A 30 34.36 -38.70 -18.34
CA GLY A 30 34.48 -40.03 -17.74
C GLY A 30 33.56 -40.26 -16.54
N ASP A 31 32.78 -39.27 -16.11
CA ASP A 31 31.85 -39.42 -14.98
C ASP A 31 30.59 -38.56 -15.19
N GLU A 32 29.50 -39.22 -15.57
CA GLU A 32 28.18 -38.66 -15.87
C GLU A 32 27.53 -38.00 -14.63
N LYS A 33 27.94 -38.40 -13.42
CA LYS A 33 27.47 -37.76 -12.18
C LYS A 33 28.17 -36.44 -11.91
N ALA A 34 29.50 -36.40 -12.06
CA ALA A 34 30.31 -35.20 -11.79
C ALA A 34 29.90 -34.00 -12.65
N THR A 35 29.41 -34.31 -13.83
CA THR A 35 29.04 -33.37 -14.86
C THR A 35 27.58 -32.93 -14.77
N GLN A 36 26.67 -33.82 -14.38
CA GLN A 36 25.32 -33.42 -13.96
C GLN A 36 25.37 -32.51 -12.72
N SER A 37 26.27 -32.79 -11.77
CA SER A 37 26.53 -31.91 -10.62
C SER A 37 27.07 -30.54 -11.05
N MET A 38 27.98 -30.50 -12.02
CA MET A 38 28.54 -29.24 -12.54
C MET A 38 27.50 -28.38 -13.28
N ILE A 39 26.63 -29.00 -14.09
CA ILE A 39 25.54 -28.30 -14.78
C ILE A 39 24.54 -27.72 -13.76
N THR A 40 24.18 -28.50 -12.74
CA THR A 40 23.27 -28.06 -11.68
C THR A 40 23.87 -26.87 -10.92
N PHE A 41 25.15 -26.93 -10.59
CA PHE A 41 25.88 -25.84 -9.93
C PHE A 41 25.91 -24.55 -10.76
N ILE A 42 26.22 -24.65 -12.07
CA ILE A 42 26.23 -23.48 -12.97
C ILE A 42 24.84 -22.86 -13.08
N TRP A 43 23.79 -23.69 -13.14
CA TRP A 43 22.41 -23.20 -13.20
C TRP A 43 22.00 -22.48 -11.92
N GLU A 44 22.29 -23.05 -10.75
CA GLU A 44 22.01 -22.45 -9.44
C GLU A 44 22.76 -21.12 -9.25
N ALA A 45 24.05 -21.06 -9.60
CA ALA A 45 24.83 -19.83 -9.55
C ALA A 45 24.29 -18.76 -10.50
N SER A 46 23.83 -19.16 -11.70
CA SER A 46 23.22 -18.24 -12.67
C SER A 46 21.89 -17.69 -12.17
N MET A 47 21.07 -18.53 -11.53
CA MET A 47 19.80 -18.11 -10.92
C MET A 47 20.03 -17.13 -9.76
N GLN A 48 21.01 -17.39 -8.90
CA GLN A 48 21.35 -16.50 -7.80
C GLN A 48 21.80 -15.13 -8.31
N LEU A 49 22.71 -15.10 -9.29
CA LEU A 49 23.17 -13.86 -9.90
C LEU A 49 22.01 -13.05 -10.50
N PHE A 50 21.04 -13.73 -11.13
CA PHE A 50 19.87 -13.07 -11.68
C PHE A 50 18.99 -12.44 -10.58
N GLN A 51 18.75 -13.14 -9.46
CA GLN A 51 18.00 -12.60 -8.33
C GLN A 51 18.69 -11.39 -7.69
N GLU A 52 20.02 -11.43 -7.55
CA GLU A 52 20.82 -10.30 -7.08
C GLU A 52 20.69 -9.10 -8.02
N GLN A 53 20.75 -9.31 -9.34
CA GLN A 53 20.55 -8.25 -10.32
C GLN A 53 19.15 -7.62 -10.25
N LEU A 54 18.10 -8.43 -10.06
CA LEU A 54 16.74 -7.91 -9.85
C LEU A 54 16.65 -7.05 -8.59
N LEU A 55 17.26 -7.48 -7.48
CA LEU A 55 17.30 -6.71 -6.23
C LEU A 55 17.98 -5.34 -6.41
N GLU A 56 19.11 -5.32 -7.11
CA GLU A 56 19.84 -4.09 -7.43
C GLU A 56 19.02 -3.15 -8.34
N LEU A 57 18.34 -3.70 -9.34
CA LEU A 57 17.48 -2.92 -10.23
C LEU A 57 16.30 -2.30 -9.47
N MET A 58 15.60 -3.09 -8.64
CA MET A 58 14.49 -2.60 -7.84
C MET A 58 14.95 -1.51 -6.86
N ALA A 59 16.06 -1.72 -6.17
CA ALA A 59 16.58 -0.78 -5.18
C ALA A 59 17.04 0.56 -5.78
N SER A 60 17.33 0.60 -7.08
CA SER A 60 17.69 1.82 -7.82
C SER A 60 16.51 2.50 -8.52
N THR A 61 15.31 1.94 -8.42
CA THR A 61 14.09 2.48 -9.05
C THR A 61 13.64 3.78 -8.37
N SER A 62 13.56 4.87 -9.13
CA SER A 62 13.27 6.22 -8.60
C SER A 62 11.80 6.66 -8.67
N TRP A 63 10.99 6.01 -9.52
CA TRP A 63 9.56 6.29 -9.74
C TRP A 63 8.78 4.99 -9.94
N GLY A 64 7.46 5.05 -9.76
CA GLY A 64 6.59 3.87 -9.89
C GLY A 64 6.86 2.78 -8.86
N VAL A 65 6.36 1.58 -9.15
CA VAL A 65 6.62 0.35 -8.39
C VAL A 65 7.16 -0.69 -9.37
N PRO A 66 8.31 -1.34 -9.12
CA PRO A 66 8.88 -2.33 -10.04
C PRO A 66 8.12 -3.68 -9.95
N VAL A 67 6.81 -3.67 -10.20
CA VAL A 67 5.89 -4.79 -9.97
C VAL A 67 6.36 -6.05 -10.70
N LYS A 68 6.81 -5.93 -11.94
CA LYS A 68 7.24 -7.09 -12.75
C LYS A 68 8.51 -7.74 -12.19
N ASP A 69 9.49 -6.94 -11.79
CA ASP A 69 10.73 -7.44 -11.20
C ASP A 69 10.46 -8.10 -9.85
N MET A 70 9.54 -7.51 -9.06
CA MET A 70 9.08 -8.09 -7.80
C MET A 70 8.33 -9.41 -8.01
N GLU A 71 7.42 -9.49 -8.99
CA GLU A 71 6.68 -10.71 -9.33
C GLU A 71 7.61 -11.82 -9.86
N GLU A 72 8.58 -11.45 -10.69
CA GLU A 72 9.61 -12.37 -11.17
C GLU A 72 10.41 -12.92 -9.99
N LEU A 73 10.86 -12.07 -9.06
CA LEU A 73 11.58 -12.51 -7.86
C LEU A 73 10.70 -13.41 -6.96
N LEU A 74 9.42 -13.08 -6.81
CA LEU A 74 8.45 -13.90 -6.07
C LEU A 74 8.20 -15.26 -6.72
N SER A 75 8.34 -15.37 -8.05
CA SER A 75 8.16 -16.63 -8.79
C SER A 75 9.17 -17.71 -8.40
N PHE A 76 10.33 -17.32 -7.84
CA PHE A 76 11.33 -18.25 -7.30
C PHE A 76 10.90 -18.88 -5.96
N GLY A 77 9.84 -18.35 -5.32
CA GLY A 77 9.33 -18.84 -4.04
C GLY A 77 10.39 -18.78 -2.94
N THR A 78 10.48 -19.81 -2.12
CA THR A 78 11.42 -19.86 -0.97
C THR A 78 12.89 -19.75 -1.37
N LYS A 79 13.24 -20.00 -2.64
CA LYS A 79 14.61 -19.79 -3.14
C LYS A 79 15.02 -18.31 -3.17
N ALA A 80 14.07 -17.39 -3.22
CA ALA A 80 14.34 -15.95 -3.13
C ALA A 80 14.58 -15.47 -1.70
N LEU A 81 14.31 -16.29 -0.67
CA LEU A 81 14.46 -15.88 0.73
C LEU A 81 15.89 -15.44 1.04
N GLU A 82 16.87 -16.31 0.79
CA GLU A 82 18.26 -16.05 1.15
C GLU A 82 18.83 -14.81 0.43
N PRO A 83 18.69 -14.65 -0.90
CA PRO A 83 19.16 -13.44 -1.58
C PRO A 83 18.50 -12.15 -1.07
N VAL A 84 17.19 -12.18 -0.78
CA VAL A 84 16.46 -11.03 -0.22
C VAL A 84 16.97 -10.69 1.18
N VAL A 85 17.16 -11.69 2.04
CA VAL A 85 17.68 -11.52 3.41
C VAL A 85 19.08 -10.92 3.38
N VAL A 86 20.00 -11.52 2.61
CA VAL A 86 21.39 -11.04 2.47
C VAL A 86 21.43 -9.61 1.95
N PHE A 87 20.62 -9.29 0.93
CA PHE A 87 20.53 -7.94 0.39
C PHE A 87 20.07 -6.94 1.46
N LEU A 88 19.00 -7.24 2.17
CA LEU A 88 18.47 -6.36 3.22
C LEU A 88 19.44 -6.20 4.39
N GLU A 89 20.12 -7.26 4.83
CA GLU A 89 21.09 -7.21 5.93
C GLU A 89 22.30 -6.32 5.59
N ASN A 90 22.87 -6.49 4.40
CA ASN A 90 24.02 -5.71 3.96
C ASN A 90 23.66 -4.21 3.88
N ASN A 91 22.50 -3.88 3.31
CA ASN A 91 22.13 -2.49 3.09
C ASN A 91 21.51 -1.81 4.33
N LEU A 92 20.94 -2.58 5.26
CA LEU A 92 20.51 -2.06 6.56
C LEU A 92 21.72 -1.63 7.41
N ALA A 93 22.77 -2.45 7.44
CA ALA A 93 24.00 -2.18 8.19
C ALA A 93 24.73 -0.94 7.68
N GLU A 94 24.77 -0.75 6.36
CA GLU A 94 25.43 0.38 5.70
C GLU A 94 24.65 1.70 5.81
N GLN A 95 23.38 1.65 6.23
CA GLN A 95 22.45 2.80 6.24
C GLN A 95 22.42 3.57 4.91
N ASN A 96 22.55 2.85 3.79
CA ASN A 96 22.75 3.44 2.48
C ASN A 96 21.48 4.20 2.03
N PRO A 97 21.48 5.55 2.03
CA PRO A 97 20.28 6.34 1.71
C PRO A 97 19.92 6.29 0.22
N GLU A 98 20.83 5.82 -0.63
CA GLU A 98 20.63 5.74 -2.08
C GLU A 98 19.86 4.48 -2.51
N ARG A 99 19.67 3.52 -1.60
CA ARG A 99 18.99 2.25 -1.91
C ARG A 99 17.65 2.16 -1.22
N ASP A 100 16.60 1.95 -2.02
CA ASP A 100 15.25 1.78 -1.49
C ASP A 100 15.05 0.35 -0.98
N LEU A 101 15.03 0.17 0.34
CA LEU A 101 14.81 -1.13 0.98
C LEU A 101 13.35 -1.55 1.00
N LEU A 102 12.43 -0.67 0.58
CA LEU A 102 10.99 -0.92 0.64
C LEU A 102 10.63 -2.17 -0.16
N TRP A 103 11.08 -2.27 -1.41
CA TRP A 103 10.68 -3.35 -2.32
C TRP A 103 11.14 -4.72 -1.84
N ALA A 104 12.40 -4.84 -1.42
CA ALA A 104 12.92 -6.08 -0.86
C ALA A 104 12.20 -6.47 0.44
N THR A 105 11.81 -5.48 1.27
CA THR A 105 11.02 -5.73 2.49
C THR A 105 9.61 -6.23 2.16
N VAL A 106 8.95 -5.66 1.15
CA VAL A 106 7.63 -6.11 0.68
C VAL A 106 7.71 -7.53 0.14
N ILE A 107 8.73 -7.85 -0.66
CA ILE A 107 8.98 -9.20 -1.19
C ILE A 107 9.16 -10.19 -0.03
N LEU A 108 9.98 -9.85 0.97
CA LEU A 108 10.17 -10.71 2.14
C LEU A 108 8.85 -11.05 2.84
N GLY A 109 7.93 -10.09 2.93
CA GLY A 109 6.58 -10.31 3.45
C GLY A 109 5.68 -11.15 2.53
N GLU A 110 5.76 -10.94 1.21
CA GLU A 110 4.98 -11.68 0.21
C GLU A 110 5.44 -13.12 0.02
N LEU A 111 6.72 -13.43 0.30
CA LEU A 111 7.21 -14.81 0.37
C LEU A 111 6.51 -15.63 1.47
N ARG A 112 6.05 -14.96 2.55
CA ARG A 112 5.38 -15.58 3.72
C ARG A 112 6.19 -16.70 4.37
N ASP A 113 7.52 -16.65 4.22
CA ASP A 113 8.42 -17.64 4.79
C ASP A 113 8.80 -17.25 6.23
N PRO A 114 8.60 -18.12 7.24
CA PRO A 114 8.99 -17.86 8.62
C PRO A 114 10.49 -17.53 8.80
N GLY A 115 11.36 -17.93 7.88
CA GLY A 115 12.78 -17.57 7.90
C GLY A 115 13.03 -16.07 7.79
N GLY A 116 12.06 -15.28 7.28
CA GLY A 116 12.14 -13.82 7.23
C GLY A 116 11.82 -13.11 8.54
N ILE A 117 11.24 -13.79 9.55
CA ILE A 117 10.77 -13.17 10.80
C ILE A 117 11.90 -12.41 11.53
N PRO A 118 13.10 -12.98 11.75
CA PRO A 118 14.16 -12.28 12.50
C PRO A 118 14.54 -10.95 11.84
N LEU A 119 14.65 -10.94 10.51
CA LEU A 119 15.00 -9.74 9.76
C LEU A 119 13.86 -8.71 9.75
N LEU A 120 12.60 -9.13 9.57
CA LEU A 120 11.45 -8.22 9.64
C LEU A 120 11.35 -7.53 11.01
N LEU A 121 11.58 -8.26 12.11
CA LEU A 121 11.63 -7.67 13.46
C LEU A 121 12.80 -6.68 13.63
N ARG A 122 13.94 -6.94 13.01
CA ARG A 122 15.07 -5.99 12.99
C ARG A 122 14.74 -4.75 12.18
N LEU A 123 14.11 -4.89 11.02
CA LEU A 123 13.68 -3.75 10.19
C LEU A 123 12.71 -2.83 10.94
N ILE A 124 11.77 -3.39 11.72
CA ILE A 124 10.87 -2.60 12.58
C ILE A 124 11.64 -1.74 13.61
N GLN A 125 12.76 -2.26 14.13
CA GLN A 125 13.52 -1.62 15.20
C GLN A 125 14.60 -0.66 14.69
N GLU A 126 15.26 -1.02 13.59
CA GLU A 126 16.51 -0.40 13.13
C GLU A 126 16.31 0.49 11.88
N ALA A 127 15.29 0.23 11.04
CA ALA A 127 15.14 0.96 9.79
C ALA A 127 14.69 2.41 10.00
N LYS A 128 15.21 3.31 9.15
CA LYS A 128 14.83 4.73 9.13
C LYS A 128 13.58 4.95 8.28
N GLY A 129 12.91 6.07 8.51
CA GLY A 129 11.66 6.40 7.82
C GLY A 129 10.46 5.66 8.40
N LEU A 130 9.35 5.66 7.67
CA LEU A 130 8.11 4.97 8.07
C LEU A 130 7.82 3.77 7.18
N GLU A 131 8.23 3.82 5.93
CA GLU A 131 7.80 2.92 4.86
C GLU A 131 8.33 1.50 5.08
N VAL A 132 9.63 1.36 5.34
CA VAL A 132 10.28 0.06 5.55
C VAL A 132 9.80 -0.61 6.85
N PRO A 133 9.77 0.06 8.02
CA PRO A 133 9.19 -0.53 9.23
C PRO A 133 7.72 -0.97 9.08
N ILE A 134 6.90 -0.21 8.34
CA ILE A 134 5.50 -0.55 8.10
C ILE A 134 5.36 -1.75 7.17
N ALA A 135 6.15 -1.79 6.08
CA ALA A 135 6.22 -2.96 5.22
C ALA A 135 6.68 -4.20 5.99
N ALA A 136 7.61 -4.05 6.93
CA ALA A 136 8.07 -5.14 7.78
C ALA A 136 6.97 -5.65 8.73
N ALA A 137 6.22 -4.75 9.37
CA ALA A 137 5.07 -5.11 10.20
C ALA A 137 3.98 -5.83 9.39
N GLU A 138 3.72 -5.38 8.16
CA GLU A 138 2.82 -6.05 7.24
C GLU A 138 3.35 -7.44 6.82
N GLY A 139 4.65 -7.58 6.59
CA GLY A 139 5.27 -8.87 6.32
C GLY A 139 5.05 -9.87 7.44
N LEU A 140 5.23 -9.45 8.70
CA LEU A 140 4.92 -10.29 9.87
C LEU A 140 3.44 -10.67 9.93
N ALA A 141 2.54 -9.74 9.60
CA ALA A 141 1.12 -10.03 9.49
C ALA A 141 0.80 -11.09 8.42
N LYS A 142 1.46 -11.03 7.25
CA LYS A 142 1.27 -12.00 6.15
C LYS A 142 1.83 -13.39 6.49
N ILE A 143 2.92 -13.46 7.24
CA ILE A 143 3.48 -14.73 7.76
C ILE A 143 2.49 -15.38 8.74
N GLY A 144 1.84 -14.58 9.60
CA GLY A 144 0.74 -15.04 10.45
C GLY A 144 1.23 -15.74 11.73
N GLU A 145 0.66 -16.92 12.03
CA GLU A 145 0.89 -17.66 13.27
C GLU A 145 2.38 -17.84 13.66
N PRO A 146 3.32 -18.17 12.74
CA PRO A 146 4.73 -18.30 13.09
C PRO A 146 5.36 -17.03 13.64
N ALA A 147 4.84 -15.85 13.29
CA ALA A 147 5.33 -14.55 13.75
C ALA A 147 4.72 -14.12 15.09
N LEU A 148 3.68 -14.78 15.58
CA LEU A 148 2.96 -14.38 16.80
C LEU A 148 3.86 -14.35 18.03
N GLU A 149 4.53 -15.46 18.34
CA GLU A 149 5.36 -15.58 19.53
C GLU A 149 6.59 -14.66 19.49
N PRO A 150 7.32 -14.52 18.36
CA PRO A 150 8.38 -13.52 18.23
C PRO A 150 7.89 -12.08 18.44
N VAL A 151 6.72 -11.71 17.90
CA VAL A 151 6.12 -10.38 18.07
C VAL A 151 5.71 -10.14 19.52
N ALA A 152 5.04 -11.10 20.16
CA ALA A 152 4.63 -11.02 21.56
C ALA A 152 5.83 -10.91 22.51
N ARG A 153 6.90 -11.65 22.23
CA ARG A 153 8.16 -11.54 22.98
C ARG A 153 8.76 -10.14 22.88
N LEU A 154 8.87 -9.60 21.66
CA LEU A 154 9.41 -8.25 21.48
C LEU A 154 8.53 -7.19 22.15
N LEU A 155 7.20 -7.33 22.15
CA LEU A 155 6.32 -6.46 22.96
C LEU A 155 6.63 -6.54 24.46
N GLY A 156 6.89 -7.75 24.98
CA GLY A 156 7.25 -7.99 26.39
C GLY A 156 8.57 -7.36 26.82
N GLU A 157 9.48 -7.09 25.88
CA GLU A 157 10.72 -6.33 26.10
C GLU A 157 10.48 -4.82 26.26
N LYS A 158 9.23 -4.36 26.08
CA LYS A 158 8.79 -2.96 26.21
C LYS A 158 9.60 -1.98 25.34
N PRO A 159 9.67 -2.18 24.01
CA PRO A 159 10.38 -1.31 23.12
C PRO A 159 9.70 0.06 23.03
N GLY A 160 10.38 1.01 22.38
CA GLY A 160 9.86 2.37 22.22
C GLY A 160 8.48 2.41 21.54
N PRO A 161 7.68 3.48 21.75
CA PRO A 161 6.30 3.54 21.29
C PRO A 161 6.11 3.27 19.79
N ARG A 162 7.00 3.78 18.92
CA ARG A 162 6.93 3.54 17.48
C ARG A 162 7.01 2.05 17.12
N VAL A 163 7.93 1.32 17.76
CA VAL A 163 8.06 -0.13 17.57
C VAL A 163 6.80 -0.84 18.05
N ARG A 164 6.28 -0.48 19.23
CA ARG A 164 5.03 -1.08 19.73
C ARG A 164 3.83 -0.84 18.82
N ILE A 165 3.68 0.37 18.24
CA ILE A 165 2.63 0.67 17.26
C ILE A 165 2.69 -0.31 16.08
N LEU A 166 3.89 -0.54 15.53
CA LEU A 166 4.11 -1.46 14.42
C LEU A 166 3.86 -2.92 14.79
N LEU A 167 4.21 -3.33 16.01
CA LEU A 167 3.92 -4.68 16.49
C LEU A 167 2.42 -4.91 16.70
N TYR A 168 1.67 -3.93 17.22
CA TYR A 168 0.22 -4.00 17.28
C TYR A 168 -0.41 -4.03 15.88
N ALA A 169 0.18 -3.32 14.91
CA ALA A 169 -0.24 -3.39 13.52
C ALA A 169 -0.02 -4.78 12.91
N ALA A 170 1.13 -5.40 13.17
CA ALA A 170 1.41 -6.77 12.76
C ALA A 170 0.37 -7.75 13.34
N LEU A 171 0.12 -7.70 14.66
CA LEU A 171 -0.86 -8.56 15.34
C LEU A 171 -2.28 -8.41 14.76
N SER A 172 -2.70 -7.17 14.48
CA SER A 172 -3.99 -6.89 13.84
C SER A 172 -4.12 -7.57 12.46
N GLY A 173 -3.04 -7.51 11.67
CA GLY A 173 -2.98 -8.07 10.34
C GLY A 173 -2.95 -9.61 10.29
N MET A 174 -2.38 -10.28 11.30
CA MET A 174 -2.18 -11.76 11.31
C MET A 174 -3.47 -12.56 11.13
N GLY A 175 -4.60 -12.08 11.67
CA GLY A 175 -5.89 -12.77 11.53
C GLY A 175 -6.00 -14.09 12.32
N VAL A 176 -5.08 -14.36 13.24
CA VAL A 176 -5.13 -15.50 14.18
C VAL A 176 -5.83 -15.08 15.47
N ARG A 177 -6.50 -16.03 16.14
CA ARG A 177 -7.30 -15.73 17.34
C ARG A 177 -6.42 -15.26 18.49
N GLU A 178 -5.26 -15.87 18.64
CA GLU A 178 -4.29 -15.65 19.69
C GLU A 178 -3.68 -14.24 19.58
N ALA A 179 -3.50 -13.70 18.37
CA ALA A 179 -3.08 -12.30 18.17
C ALA A 179 -4.12 -11.31 18.72
N ARG A 180 -5.41 -11.63 18.57
CA ARG A 180 -6.48 -10.83 19.20
C ARG A 180 -6.46 -10.94 20.72
N GLU A 181 -6.14 -12.11 21.28
CA GLU A 181 -6.01 -12.27 22.73
C GLU A 181 -4.84 -11.42 23.28
N VAL A 182 -3.72 -11.35 22.56
CA VAL A 182 -2.60 -10.43 22.88
C VAL A 182 -3.07 -8.97 22.83
N LEU A 183 -3.79 -8.56 21.78
CA LEU A 183 -4.30 -7.19 21.66
C LEU A 183 -5.30 -6.83 22.77
N LEU A 184 -6.16 -7.76 23.19
CA LEU A 184 -7.07 -7.53 24.31
C LEU A 184 -6.33 -7.31 25.63
N GLY A 185 -5.29 -8.10 25.90
CA GLY A 185 -4.44 -7.90 27.08
C GLY A 185 -3.71 -6.56 27.03
N ALA A 186 -3.17 -6.20 25.87
CA ALA A 186 -2.45 -4.94 25.66
C ALA A 186 -3.31 -3.69 25.91
N LEU A 187 -4.64 -3.78 25.76
CA LEU A 187 -5.53 -2.65 26.01
C LEU A 187 -5.51 -2.19 27.48
N GLU A 188 -5.23 -3.10 28.41
CA GLU A 188 -5.08 -2.81 29.84
C GLU A 188 -3.60 -2.64 30.24
N GLU A 189 -2.70 -3.45 29.66
CA GLU A 189 -1.28 -3.48 30.03
C GLU A 189 -0.45 -2.33 29.44
N ASP A 190 -0.93 -1.71 28.35
CA ASP A 190 -0.26 -0.61 27.65
C ASP A 190 -1.16 0.66 27.63
N PRO A 191 -1.40 1.29 28.78
CA PRO A 191 -2.21 2.51 28.86
C PRO A 191 -1.55 3.70 28.16
N GLU A 192 -0.30 3.60 27.70
CA GLU A 192 0.34 4.63 26.89
C GLU A 192 -0.19 4.61 25.45
N LEU A 193 -0.41 3.41 24.90
CA LEU A 193 -0.83 3.16 23.51
C LEU A 193 -2.18 2.45 23.39
N ASP A 194 -3.00 2.45 24.44
CA ASP A 194 -4.37 1.93 24.46
C ASP A 194 -5.24 2.35 23.25
N PHE A 195 -5.14 3.60 22.78
CA PHE A 195 -5.83 4.08 21.58
C PHE A 195 -5.34 3.40 20.29
N VAL A 196 -4.06 3.02 20.22
CA VAL A 196 -3.45 2.27 19.11
C VAL A 196 -3.95 0.84 19.15
N VAL A 197 -3.98 0.23 20.33
CA VAL A 197 -4.48 -1.13 20.54
C VAL A 197 -5.97 -1.21 20.19
N ALA A 198 -6.76 -0.21 20.60
CA ALA A 198 -8.16 -0.07 20.21
C ALA A 198 -8.31 0.00 18.68
N ARG A 199 -7.48 0.80 18.00
CA ARG A 199 -7.48 0.88 16.54
C ARG A 199 -7.14 -0.47 15.89
N ALA A 200 -6.13 -1.17 16.43
CA ALA A 200 -5.69 -2.48 15.96
C ALA A 200 -6.79 -3.54 16.11
N LEU A 201 -7.55 -3.53 17.22
CA LEU A 201 -8.72 -4.39 17.43
C LEU A 201 -9.86 -4.07 16.44
N ALA A 202 -10.07 -2.78 16.15
CA ALA A 202 -11.13 -2.32 15.26
C ALA A 202 -10.97 -2.76 13.79
N GLU A 203 -9.73 -3.00 13.32
CA GLU A 203 -9.47 -3.48 11.94
C GLU A 203 -10.18 -4.79 11.60
N LYS A 204 -10.30 -5.70 12.59
CA LYS A 204 -10.99 -6.98 12.47
C LYS A 204 -12.01 -7.15 13.59
N ALA A 205 -12.76 -6.06 13.83
CA ALA A 205 -13.77 -5.97 14.86
C ALA A 205 -14.77 -7.13 14.80
N ARG A 206 -15.06 -7.70 15.97
CA ARG A 206 -16.17 -8.64 16.19
C ARG A 206 -17.35 -7.89 16.84
N PRO A 207 -18.59 -8.36 16.65
CA PRO A 207 -19.73 -7.80 17.38
C PRO A 207 -19.47 -7.77 18.89
N GLY A 208 -19.62 -6.59 19.50
CA GLY A 208 -19.35 -6.36 20.93
C GLY A 208 -17.95 -5.83 21.23
N ASP A 209 -17.01 -5.79 20.28
CA ASP A 209 -15.70 -5.17 20.49
C ASP A 209 -15.82 -3.67 20.75
N GLU A 210 -16.87 -3.01 20.24
CA GLU A 210 -17.17 -1.61 20.51
C GLU A 210 -17.38 -1.33 22.00
N GLU A 211 -17.98 -2.25 22.75
CA GLU A 211 -18.20 -2.13 24.19
C GLU A 211 -16.89 -2.31 24.98
N ILE A 212 -15.99 -3.16 24.49
CA ILE A 212 -14.67 -3.37 25.10
C ILE A 212 -13.83 -2.10 24.92
N ILE A 213 -13.77 -1.58 23.71
CA ILE A 213 -13.04 -0.35 23.38
C ILE A 213 -13.66 0.86 24.10
N TYR A 214 -14.99 0.90 24.22
CA TYR A 214 -15.69 1.94 24.96
C TYR A 214 -15.31 1.96 26.46
N LYS A 215 -15.11 0.80 27.08
CA LYS A 215 -14.62 0.74 28.48
C LYS A 215 -13.23 1.33 28.62
N ALA A 216 -12.31 1.05 27.69
CA ALA A 216 -10.99 1.66 27.67
C ALA A 216 -11.06 3.18 27.43
N TYR A 217 -11.91 3.62 26.49
CA TYR A 217 -12.20 5.03 26.23
C TYR A 217 -12.63 5.80 27.48
N LEU A 218 -13.48 5.21 28.34
CA LEU A 218 -13.92 5.84 29.59
C LEU A 218 -12.77 6.12 30.57
N GLN A 219 -11.69 5.33 30.50
CA GLN A 219 -10.48 5.51 31.33
C GLN A 219 -9.39 6.34 30.63
N ALA A 220 -9.55 6.63 29.34
CA ALA A 220 -8.54 7.29 28.53
C ALA A 220 -8.35 8.77 28.92
N GLU A 221 -7.09 9.21 28.83
CA GLU A 221 -6.73 10.63 28.98
C GLU A 221 -7.46 11.51 27.95
N PRO A 222 -7.83 12.76 28.28
CA PRO A 222 -8.65 13.61 27.41
C PRO A 222 -8.13 13.74 25.98
N TRP A 223 -6.80 13.76 25.80
CA TRP A 223 -6.20 13.93 24.47
C TRP A 223 -6.36 12.72 23.54
N LYS A 224 -6.58 11.53 24.12
CA LYS A 224 -6.77 10.28 23.37
C LYS A 224 -8.22 10.08 22.94
N ARG A 225 -9.16 10.77 23.60
CA ARG A 225 -10.61 10.55 23.44
C ARG A 225 -11.07 10.66 22.00
N ALA A 226 -10.61 11.67 21.27
CA ALA A 226 -10.96 11.83 19.86
C ALA A 226 -10.56 10.61 19.00
N LEU A 227 -9.42 9.98 19.29
CA LEU A 227 -8.93 8.79 18.55
C LEU A 227 -9.78 7.55 18.86
N PHE A 228 -10.20 7.40 20.12
CA PHE A 228 -11.14 6.36 20.53
C PHE A 228 -12.53 6.58 19.92
N GLU A 229 -13.06 7.81 19.99
CA GLU A 229 -14.36 8.17 19.41
C GLU A 229 -14.39 7.86 17.91
N GLU A 230 -13.34 8.26 17.18
CA GLU A 230 -13.19 7.97 15.77
C GLU A 230 -13.13 6.45 15.48
N THR A 231 -12.39 5.70 16.31
CA THR A 231 -12.31 4.24 16.21
C THR A 231 -13.67 3.57 16.41
N ILE A 232 -14.40 3.95 17.47
CA ILE A 232 -15.71 3.39 17.81
C ILE A 232 -16.76 3.79 16.76
N GLU A 233 -16.80 5.06 16.36
CA GLU A 233 -17.70 5.55 15.32
C GLU A 233 -17.45 4.83 13.99
N GLY A 234 -16.19 4.56 13.64
CA GLY A 234 -15.83 3.82 12.44
C GLY A 234 -16.31 2.36 12.47
N MET A 235 -16.21 1.70 13.62
CA MET A 235 -16.76 0.35 13.83
C MET A 235 -18.29 0.34 13.71
N LEU A 236 -18.97 1.29 14.36
CA LEU A 236 -20.44 1.39 14.36
C LEU A 236 -21.00 1.77 12.98
N GLY A 237 -20.30 2.64 12.25
CA GLY A 237 -20.72 3.13 10.93
C GLY A 237 -20.32 2.23 9.76
N GLY A 238 -19.56 1.15 10.01
CA GLY A 238 -19.05 0.26 8.96
C GLY A 238 -18.04 0.94 8.00
N ARG A 239 -17.46 2.06 8.41
CA ARG A 239 -16.44 2.80 7.66
C ARG A 239 -15.34 3.22 8.62
N SER A 240 -14.19 2.57 8.57
CA SER A 240 -13.02 3.06 9.31
C SER A 240 -12.35 4.19 8.54
N PRO A 241 -12.12 5.38 9.13
CA PRO A 241 -11.51 6.52 8.45
C PRO A 241 -10.04 6.31 8.06
N TRP A 242 -9.38 5.30 8.63
CA TRP A 242 -7.96 5.01 8.40
C TRP A 242 -7.72 3.58 7.93
N SER A 243 -8.65 2.95 7.22
CA SER A 243 -8.42 1.61 6.69
C SER A 243 -7.27 1.61 5.68
N THR A 244 -6.54 0.49 5.59
CA THR A 244 -5.53 0.30 4.55
C THR A 244 -6.14 0.58 3.17
N PRO A 245 -5.62 1.56 2.40
CA PRO A 245 -6.33 2.11 1.24
C PRO A 245 -6.49 1.11 0.10
N PHE A 246 -5.55 0.19 -0.06
CA PHE A 246 -5.58 -0.86 -1.08
C PHE A 246 -5.26 -2.22 -0.47
N LYS A 247 -5.99 -3.26 -0.89
CA LYS A 247 -5.68 -4.64 -0.51
C LYS A 247 -4.51 -5.19 -1.31
N ASP A 248 -4.36 -4.78 -2.57
CA ASP A 248 -3.21 -5.15 -3.39
C ASP A 248 -1.96 -4.35 -2.98
N TRP A 249 -0.88 -5.06 -2.66
CA TRP A 249 0.40 -4.45 -2.32
C TRP A 249 0.99 -3.67 -3.50
N ARG A 250 0.65 -4.06 -4.75
CA ARG A 250 1.09 -3.39 -5.99
C ARG A 250 0.56 -1.96 -6.11
N LEU A 251 -0.51 -1.64 -5.38
CA LEU A 251 -1.07 -0.29 -5.29
C LEU A 251 -0.66 0.40 -3.99
N ARG A 252 -0.67 -0.34 -2.87
CA ARG A 252 -0.48 0.23 -1.53
C ARG A 252 0.83 1.00 -1.37
N TYR A 253 1.90 0.50 -1.96
CA TYR A 253 3.23 1.11 -1.86
C TYR A 253 3.54 2.05 -3.03
N ARG A 254 2.55 2.38 -3.87
CA ARG A 254 2.73 3.36 -4.93
C ARG A 254 2.99 4.75 -4.35
N ARG A 255 3.96 5.45 -4.93
CA ARG A 255 4.34 6.81 -4.54
C ARG A 255 3.19 7.78 -4.79
N GLN A 256 3.12 8.82 -3.97
CA GLN A 256 2.12 9.89 -4.06
C GLN A 256 2.83 11.24 -4.21
N PRO A 257 3.38 11.56 -5.41
CA PRO A 257 4.15 12.76 -5.67
C PRO A 257 3.42 14.06 -5.29
N ARG A 258 2.13 14.18 -5.62
CA ARG A 258 1.32 15.39 -5.33
C ARG A 258 1.20 15.66 -3.82
N GLN A 259 1.31 14.63 -2.98
CA GLN A 259 1.22 14.74 -1.53
C GLN A 259 2.59 14.79 -0.84
N ASP A 260 3.69 14.73 -1.61
CA ASP A 260 5.06 14.56 -1.12
C ASP A 260 5.18 13.35 -0.18
N LEU A 261 4.51 12.24 -0.53
CA LEU A 261 4.56 10.99 0.24
C LEU A 261 5.18 9.86 -0.58
N LYS A 262 6.03 9.08 0.07
CA LYS A 262 6.63 7.89 -0.55
C LYS A 262 5.63 6.76 -0.78
N VAL A 263 4.61 6.62 0.07
CA VAL A 263 3.58 5.58 -0.04
C VAL A 263 2.24 6.11 0.48
N HIS A 264 1.15 5.42 0.16
CA HIS A 264 -0.13 5.71 0.79
C HIS A 264 -0.08 5.52 2.31
N ARG A 265 -0.64 6.47 3.07
CA ARG A 265 -0.68 6.39 4.53
C ARG A 265 -1.65 5.31 4.97
N SER A 266 -1.15 4.37 5.76
CA SER A 266 -1.93 3.40 6.53
C SER A 266 -2.18 3.93 7.95
N TRP A 267 -3.07 3.31 8.72
CA TRP A 267 -3.30 3.78 10.10
C TRP A 267 -2.04 3.77 10.98
N PRO A 268 -1.08 2.82 10.88
CA PRO A 268 0.16 2.91 11.65
C PRO A 268 0.97 4.17 11.31
N ASP A 269 1.03 4.59 10.04
CA ASP A 269 1.68 5.85 9.64
C ASP A 269 1.07 7.03 10.40
N VAL A 270 -0.27 7.13 10.33
CA VAL A 270 -1.02 8.23 10.93
C VAL A 270 -0.83 8.24 12.45
N LEU A 271 -0.89 7.08 13.11
CA LEU A 271 -0.71 7.00 14.56
C LEU A 271 0.73 7.28 15.00
N ILE A 272 1.74 6.89 14.21
CA ILE A 272 3.14 7.28 14.48
C ILE A 272 3.30 8.79 14.33
N MET A 273 2.79 9.39 13.25
CA MET A 273 2.84 10.84 13.04
C MET A 273 2.13 11.59 14.18
N LEU A 274 0.94 11.14 14.59
CA LEU A 274 0.20 11.71 15.71
C LEU A 274 0.97 11.56 17.02
N TRP A 275 1.56 10.38 17.27
CA TRP A 275 2.36 10.13 18.45
C TRP A 275 3.56 11.08 18.54
N ASP A 276 4.32 11.23 17.45
CA ASP A 276 5.49 12.10 17.40
C ASP A 276 5.11 13.57 17.60
N ASN A 277 3.92 13.96 17.12
CA ASN A 277 3.42 15.33 17.20
C ASN A 277 2.44 15.55 18.37
N ARG A 278 2.31 14.60 19.30
CA ARG A 278 1.28 14.67 20.36
C ARG A 278 1.32 15.93 21.22
N ASN A 279 2.50 16.53 21.39
CA ASN A 279 2.68 17.78 22.14
C ASN A 279 2.11 19.02 21.42
N TRP A 280 1.89 18.93 20.11
CA TRP A 280 1.25 19.96 19.31
C TRP A 280 -0.27 19.82 19.27
N LEU A 281 -0.78 18.66 19.66
CA LEU A 281 -2.21 18.48 19.86
C LEU A 281 -2.63 19.42 21.00
N ARG A 282 -3.71 20.18 20.78
CA ARG A 282 -4.32 21.04 21.78
C ARG A 282 -5.63 20.40 22.22
N PRO A 283 -5.56 19.30 22.99
CA PRO A 283 -6.75 18.62 23.44
C PRO A 283 -7.52 19.54 24.38
N ASP A 284 -8.84 19.55 24.27
CA ASP A 284 -9.67 20.13 25.30
C ASP A 284 -9.57 19.23 26.55
N LEU A 285 -8.82 19.70 27.55
CA LEU A 285 -8.63 18.99 28.81
C LEU A 285 -9.94 18.85 29.61
N GLN A 286 -10.97 19.63 29.27
CA GLN A 286 -12.31 19.55 29.86
C GLN A 286 -13.27 18.69 29.05
N ALA A 287 -12.87 18.21 27.87
CA ALA A 287 -13.73 17.36 27.03
C ALA A 287 -14.16 16.13 27.83
N GLN A 288 -15.46 16.00 28.07
CA GLN A 288 -16.02 14.86 28.78
C GLN A 288 -16.19 13.67 27.85
N ALA A 289 -16.11 12.45 28.40
CA ALA A 289 -16.45 11.27 27.65
C ALA A 289 -17.93 11.32 27.23
N VAL A 290 -18.19 10.99 25.96
CA VAL A 290 -19.54 10.91 25.43
C VAL A 290 -20.12 9.50 25.60
N SER A 291 -21.45 9.40 25.58
CA SER A 291 -22.11 8.10 25.68
C SER A 291 -21.90 7.26 24.42
N LEU A 292 -21.92 5.93 24.54
CA LEU A 292 -21.86 5.03 23.39
C LEU A 292 -23.05 5.25 22.42
N GLU A 293 -24.21 5.64 22.95
CA GLU A 293 -25.38 5.98 22.14
C GLU A 293 -25.17 7.27 21.31
N GLU A 294 -24.48 8.27 21.87
CA GLU A 294 -24.08 9.46 21.13
C GLU A 294 -23.11 9.13 19.99
N LEU A 295 -22.10 8.28 20.25
CA LEU A 295 -21.19 7.81 19.20
C LEU A 295 -21.93 7.06 18.09
N ARG A 296 -22.91 6.23 18.45
CA ARG A 296 -23.78 5.55 17.49
C ARG A 296 -24.58 6.54 16.65
N ASN A 297 -25.14 7.59 17.25
CA ASN A 297 -25.86 8.63 16.52
C ASN A 297 -24.96 9.39 15.54
N ARG A 298 -23.73 9.72 15.95
CA ARG A 298 -22.73 10.35 15.08
C ARG A 298 -22.32 9.44 13.92
N ALA A 299 -22.10 8.16 14.19
CA ALA A 299 -21.80 7.16 13.17
C ALA A 299 -22.93 7.03 12.15
N LEU A 300 -24.19 6.97 12.60
CA LEU A 300 -25.36 6.96 11.72
C LEU A 300 -25.49 8.24 10.89
N ALA A 301 -25.16 9.40 11.48
CA ALA A 301 -25.17 10.67 10.76
C ALA A 301 -24.10 10.72 9.65
N ARG A 302 -22.89 10.21 9.92
CA ARG A 302 -21.83 10.04 8.89
C ARG A 302 -22.18 8.98 7.84
N GLY A 303 -22.98 7.98 8.22
CA GLY A 303 -23.44 6.92 7.35
C GLY A 303 -24.48 7.35 6.31
N LYS A 304 -25.07 8.55 6.44
CA LYS A 304 -25.98 9.10 5.43
C LYS A 304 -25.27 9.21 4.08
N GLU A 305 -26.00 8.90 3.02
CA GLU A 305 -25.48 8.97 1.65
C GLU A 305 -24.94 10.38 1.37
N ASN A 306 -23.70 10.45 0.89
CA ASN A 306 -23.13 11.73 0.47
C ASN A 306 -23.90 12.18 -0.76
N VAL A 307 -24.52 13.35 -0.67
CA VAL A 307 -25.22 13.99 -1.78
C VAL A 307 -24.35 15.07 -2.40
N CYS A 308 -24.46 15.25 -3.71
CA CYS A 308 -23.84 16.34 -4.42
C CYS A 308 -24.43 17.67 -3.93
N PRO A 309 -23.59 18.66 -3.56
CA PRO A 309 -24.10 19.95 -3.09
C PRO A 309 -24.82 20.74 -4.18
N ASP A 310 -24.50 20.48 -5.45
CA ASP A 310 -25.05 21.21 -6.59
C ASP A 310 -26.38 20.61 -7.07
N CYS A 311 -26.41 19.30 -7.32
CA CYS A 311 -27.59 18.63 -7.89
C CYS A 311 -28.43 17.85 -6.87
N GLY A 312 -27.98 17.70 -5.62
CA GLY A 312 -28.69 17.00 -4.54
C GLY A 312 -28.78 15.48 -4.67
N GLN A 313 -28.19 14.90 -5.73
CA GLN A 313 -28.20 13.45 -5.97
C GLN A 313 -27.13 12.73 -5.15
N VAL A 314 -27.39 11.47 -4.83
CA VAL A 314 -26.44 10.61 -4.12
C VAL A 314 -25.24 10.30 -5.01
N PHE A 315 -24.03 10.52 -4.49
CA PHE A 315 -22.81 10.13 -5.17
C PHE A 315 -22.73 8.61 -5.34
N ARG A 316 -22.29 8.17 -6.53
CA ARG A 316 -22.04 6.76 -6.85
C ARG A 316 -20.62 6.60 -7.37
N SER A 317 -20.01 5.44 -7.14
CA SER A 317 -18.63 5.18 -7.60
C SER A 317 -18.57 4.07 -8.66
N PRO A 318 -19.16 4.27 -9.86
CA PRO A 318 -19.24 3.23 -10.88
C PRO A 318 -17.87 2.82 -11.45
N THR A 319 -16.87 3.68 -11.30
CA THR A 319 -15.50 3.53 -11.82
C THR A 319 -14.43 3.83 -10.76
N GLY A 320 -14.79 3.72 -9.48
CA GLY A 320 -13.91 4.03 -8.35
C GLY A 320 -14.01 5.49 -7.87
N ILE A 321 -14.40 6.41 -8.76
CA ILE A 321 -14.55 7.84 -8.44
C ILE A 321 -16.00 8.14 -8.03
N PRO A 322 -16.26 8.87 -6.93
CA PRO A 322 -17.61 9.34 -6.59
C PRO A 322 -18.13 10.37 -7.59
N LEU A 323 -19.23 10.06 -8.27
CA LEU A 323 -19.85 10.86 -9.34
C LEU A 323 -21.33 11.11 -9.04
N CYS A 324 -21.77 12.33 -9.34
CA CYS A 324 -23.19 12.64 -9.43
C CYS A 324 -23.71 12.34 -10.84
N GLU A 325 -25.03 12.28 -11.00
CA GLU A 325 -25.66 11.92 -12.29
C GLU A 325 -25.32 12.88 -13.43
N GLU A 326 -25.07 14.16 -13.13
CA GLU A 326 -24.83 15.19 -14.15
C GLU A 326 -23.48 15.02 -14.86
N VAL A 327 -22.47 14.45 -14.18
CA VAL A 327 -21.12 14.29 -14.71
C VAL A 327 -20.73 12.83 -14.95
N GLU A 328 -21.60 11.88 -14.55
CA GLU A 328 -21.31 10.44 -14.62
C GLU A 328 -21.06 9.98 -16.06
N GLU A 329 -21.88 10.42 -17.04
CA GLU A 329 -21.69 10.03 -18.44
C GLU A 329 -20.36 10.56 -18.99
N ASP A 330 -20.16 11.88 -18.95
CA ASP A 330 -19.00 12.56 -19.55
C ASP A 330 -17.67 12.04 -18.98
N LEU A 331 -17.59 11.82 -17.66
CA LEU A 331 -16.35 11.32 -17.06
C LEU A 331 -16.07 9.87 -17.47
N ILE A 332 -17.09 9.01 -17.53
CA ILE A 332 -16.88 7.63 -17.97
C ILE A 332 -16.49 7.58 -19.45
N GLU A 333 -17.03 8.47 -20.29
CA GLU A 333 -16.59 8.60 -21.69
C GLU A 333 -15.12 9.00 -21.80
N PHE A 334 -14.70 10.00 -21.02
CA PHE A 334 -13.29 10.41 -20.93
C PHE A 334 -12.39 9.24 -20.51
N GLN A 335 -12.73 8.54 -19.42
CA GLN A 335 -11.98 7.37 -18.93
C GLN A 335 -11.87 6.28 -20.00
N LEU A 336 -12.98 5.96 -20.67
CA LEU A 336 -13.03 4.94 -21.71
C LEU A 336 -12.19 5.34 -22.93
N GLN A 337 -12.23 6.60 -23.34
CA GLN A 337 -11.40 7.12 -24.41
C GLN A 337 -9.92 6.92 -24.09
N ARG A 338 -9.47 7.32 -22.89
CA ARG A 338 -8.07 7.15 -22.46
C ARG A 338 -7.63 5.69 -22.47
N VAL A 339 -8.46 4.79 -21.92
CA VAL A 339 -8.15 3.34 -21.94
C VAL A 339 -8.03 2.79 -23.37
N ARG A 340 -8.90 3.21 -24.28
CA ARG A 340 -8.83 2.81 -25.69
C ARG A 340 -7.60 3.35 -26.40
N GLU A 341 -7.19 4.57 -26.09
CA GLU A 341 -5.95 5.14 -26.61
C GLU A 341 -4.74 4.32 -26.16
N TRP A 342 -4.64 3.94 -24.88
CA TRP A 342 -3.57 3.07 -24.40
C TRP A 342 -3.56 1.70 -25.08
N LEU A 343 -4.73 1.06 -25.21
CA LEU A 343 -4.86 -0.20 -25.93
C LEU A 343 -4.42 -0.08 -27.40
N ALA A 344 -4.76 1.01 -28.07
CA ALA A 344 -4.32 1.28 -29.45
C ALA A 344 -2.79 1.40 -29.56
N HIS A 345 -2.13 1.91 -28.52
CA HIS A 345 -0.68 1.99 -28.41
C HIS A 345 -0.03 0.74 -27.78
N LYS A 346 -0.78 -0.36 -27.63
CA LYS A 346 -0.32 -1.66 -27.09
C LYS A 346 0.15 -1.62 -25.63
N TRP A 347 -0.46 -0.73 -24.84
CA TRP A 347 -0.40 -0.82 -23.39
C TRP A 347 -1.51 -1.76 -22.94
N GLU A 348 -1.14 -2.89 -22.36
CA GLU A 348 -2.08 -3.92 -21.90
C GLU A 348 -2.08 -4.08 -20.38
N ASP A 349 -0.91 -3.88 -19.75
CA ASP A 349 -0.69 -4.01 -18.32
C ASP A 349 -1.13 -2.74 -17.58
N ILE A 350 -1.95 -2.88 -16.55
CA ILE A 350 -2.47 -1.75 -15.78
C ILE A 350 -1.36 -1.10 -14.95
N HIS A 351 -0.41 -1.88 -14.41
CA HIS A 351 0.66 -1.37 -13.55
C HIS A 351 1.67 -0.56 -14.36
N GLU A 352 1.99 -0.98 -15.59
CA GLU A 352 2.85 -0.19 -16.49
C GLU A 352 2.24 1.19 -16.78
N VAL A 353 0.92 1.25 -17.02
CA VAL A 353 0.22 2.52 -17.25
C VAL A 353 0.18 3.36 -15.98
N LEU A 354 -0.02 2.75 -14.81
CA LEU A 354 0.05 3.46 -13.53
C LEU A 354 1.44 4.04 -13.27
N ASP A 355 2.50 3.29 -13.56
CA ASP A 355 3.87 3.78 -13.43
C ASP A 355 4.09 4.99 -14.37
N GLU A 356 3.63 4.89 -15.61
CA GLU A 356 3.72 5.99 -16.59
C GLU A 356 2.95 7.25 -16.13
N LEU A 357 1.78 7.06 -15.50
CA LEU A 357 1.03 8.16 -14.90
C LEU A 357 1.77 8.78 -13.71
N ASP A 358 2.47 7.99 -12.89
CA ASP A 358 3.30 8.53 -11.80
C ASP A 358 4.44 9.40 -12.36
N ARG A 359 5.07 8.98 -13.47
CA ARG A 359 6.08 9.77 -14.16
C ARG A 359 5.51 11.09 -14.68
N HIS A 360 4.36 11.04 -15.35
CA HIS A 360 3.68 12.24 -15.84
C HIS A 360 3.22 13.17 -14.71
N GLU A 361 2.81 12.62 -13.56
CA GLU A 361 2.46 13.42 -12.38
C GLU A 361 3.69 14.19 -11.88
N MET A 362 4.85 13.53 -11.77
CA MET A 362 6.10 14.18 -11.38
C MET A 362 6.49 15.29 -12.35
N GLU A 363 6.35 15.08 -13.66
CA GLU A 363 6.62 16.09 -14.69
C GLU A 363 5.62 17.27 -14.61
N ALA A 364 4.33 16.97 -14.43
CA ALA A 364 3.28 17.97 -14.29
C ALA A 364 3.49 18.85 -13.05
N LEU A 365 3.99 18.28 -11.95
CA LEU A 365 4.33 19.05 -10.75
C LEU A 365 5.45 20.08 -10.97
N GLN A 366 6.31 19.89 -11.98
CA GLN A 366 7.37 20.83 -12.36
C GLN A 366 6.92 21.91 -13.35
N LEU A 367 5.67 21.87 -13.82
CA LEU A 367 5.14 22.92 -14.70
C LEU A 367 5.13 24.29 -14.01
N PRO A 368 5.36 25.38 -14.77
CA PRO A 368 5.35 26.74 -14.25
C PRO A 368 3.98 27.14 -13.70
N GLU A 369 3.97 28.15 -12.83
CA GLU A 369 2.76 28.67 -12.18
C GLU A 369 2.78 30.22 -12.11
N GLU A 370 3.50 30.87 -13.03
CA GLU A 370 3.71 32.32 -12.99
C GLU A 370 2.44 33.06 -13.43
N SER A 371 1.75 32.54 -14.45
CA SER A 371 0.48 33.06 -14.97
C SER A 371 -0.74 32.25 -14.49
N GLU A 372 -1.93 32.85 -14.61
CA GLU A 372 -3.19 32.16 -14.35
C GLU A 372 -3.42 31.01 -15.33
N GLU A 373 -3.09 31.20 -16.61
CA GLU A 373 -3.20 30.17 -17.65
C GLU A 373 -2.33 28.95 -17.34
N GLU A 374 -1.08 29.16 -16.90
CA GLU A 374 -0.18 28.07 -16.49
C GLU A 374 -0.71 27.31 -15.26
N ARG A 375 -1.27 28.02 -14.26
CA ARG A 375 -1.88 27.37 -13.09
C ARG A 375 -3.09 26.53 -13.45
N VAL A 376 -3.96 27.05 -14.32
CA VAL A 376 -5.14 26.32 -14.82
C VAL A 376 -4.68 25.08 -15.57
N TRP A 377 -3.72 25.21 -16.47
CA TRP A 377 -3.18 24.08 -17.23
C TRP A 377 -2.59 23.01 -16.31
N LYS A 378 -1.72 23.40 -15.38
CA LYS A 378 -1.12 22.46 -14.41
C LYS A 378 -2.21 21.74 -13.61
N GLY A 379 -3.23 22.47 -13.16
CA GLY A 379 -4.39 21.89 -12.47
C GLY A 379 -5.11 20.85 -13.33
N GLU A 380 -5.50 21.20 -14.55
CA GLU A 380 -6.18 20.29 -15.49
C GLU A 380 -5.36 19.02 -15.77
N ALA A 381 -4.04 19.15 -15.92
CA ALA A 381 -3.15 18.01 -16.14
C ALA A 381 -3.11 17.07 -14.93
N LEU A 382 -2.92 17.63 -13.72
CA LEU A 382 -2.88 16.84 -12.49
C LEU A 382 -4.22 16.17 -12.20
N ASP A 383 -5.34 16.87 -12.39
CA ASP A 383 -6.67 16.32 -12.13
C ASP A 383 -7.03 15.22 -13.14
N SER A 384 -6.62 15.36 -14.41
CA SER A 384 -6.78 14.30 -15.41
C SER A 384 -5.98 13.04 -15.07
N ILE A 385 -4.76 13.22 -14.55
CA ILE A 385 -3.90 12.11 -14.10
C ILE A 385 -4.52 11.42 -12.89
N GLU A 386 -4.98 12.19 -11.89
CA GLU A 386 -5.61 11.66 -10.67
C GLU A 386 -6.87 10.83 -10.99
N VAL A 387 -7.75 11.35 -11.85
CA VAL A 387 -8.93 10.61 -12.35
C VAL A 387 -8.52 9.26 -12.93
N MET A 388 -7.50 9.23 -13.78
CA MET A 388 -7.07 7.98 -14.39
C MET A 388 -6.38 7.04 -13.41
N LYS A 389 -5.54 7.54 -12.50
CA LYS A 389 -4.91 6.74 -11.44
C LYS A 389 -5.97 6.07 -10.56
N ASP A 390 -6.94 6.83 -10.07
CA ASP A 390 -8.04 6.29 -9.25
C ASP A 390 -8.84 5.22 -9.99
N THR A 391 -9.11 5.46 -11.28
CA THR A 391 -9.81 4.50 -12.13
C THR A 391 -9.02 3.20 -12.26
N LEU A 392 -7.72 3.26 -12.53
CA LEU A 392 -6.86 2.09 -12.70
C LEU A 392 -6.63 1.35 -11.38
N CYS A 393 -6.42 2.06 -10.27
CA CYS A 393 -6.38 1.49 -8.93
C CYS A 393 -7.67 0.76 -8.59
N TRP A 394 -8.83 1.35 -8.90
CA TRP A 394 -10.12 0.68 -8.78
C TRP A 394 -10.18 -0.58 -9.65
N MET A 395 -9.70 -0.55 -10.90
CA MET A 395 -9.68 -1.74 -11.76
C MET A 395 -8.91 -2.90 -11.13
N VAL A 396 -7.72 -2.62 -10.58
CA VAL A 396 -6.89 -3.63 -9.91
C VAL A 396 -7.60 -4.18 -8.66
N GLU A 397 -8.19 -3.32 -7.82
CA GLU A 397 -8.96 -3.78 -6.64
C GLU A 397 -10.22 -4.59 -6.99
N GLN A 398 -10.77 -4.43 -8.20
CA GLN A 398 -11.82 -5.29 -8.73
C GLN A 398 -11.31 -6.63 -9.32
N GLY A 399 -9.99 -6.89 -9.25
CA GLY A 399 -9.34 -8.11 -9.73
C GLY A 399 -9.11 -8.14 -11.23
N MET A 400 -9.08 -6.98 -11.90
CA MET A 400 -8.80 -6.92 -13.34
C MET A 400 -7.31 -7.08 -13.60
N THR A 401 -6.94 -7.98 -14.51
CA THR A 401 -5.53 -8.29 -14.81
C THR A 401 -4.97 -7.53 -16.01
N GLY A 402 -5.73 -6.63 -16.63
CA GLY A 402 -5.30 -5.88 -17.81
C GLY A 402 -6.36 -4.91 -18.33
N LEU A 403 -5.91 -3.93 -19.14
CA LEU A 403 -6.74 -2.81 -19.60
C LEU A 403 -7.95 -3.23 -20.44
N SER A 404 -7.87 -4.34 -21.18
CA SER A 404 -9.01 -4.86 -21.95
C SER A 404 -10.19 -5.28 -21.06
N GLN A 405 -9.94 -5.75 -19.84
CA GLN A 405 -11.01 -6.05 -18.88
C GLN A 405 -11.61 -4.76 -18.31
N GLY A 406 -10.73 -3.77 -18.04
CA GLY A 406 -11.09 -2.41 -17.65
C GLY A 406 -12.01 -1.73 -18.65
N GLU A 407 -11.66 -1.75 -19.94
CA GLU A 407 -12.46 -1.18 -21.03
C GLU A 407 -13.89 -1.74 -21.03
N ARG A 408 -14.05 -3.07 -20.92
CA ARG A 408 -15.37 -3.71 -20.87
C ARG A 408 -16.19 -3.25 -19.67
N ARG A 409 -15.55 -3.07 -18.51
CA ARG A 409 -16.20 -2.61 -17.28
C ARG A 409 -16.62 -1.14 -17.36
N LEU A 410 -15.75 -0.27 -17.90
CA LEU A 410 -16.07 1.13 -18.18
C LEU A 410 -17.22 1.24 -19.18
N TRP A 411 -17.18 0.46 -20.27
CA TRP A 411 -18.27 0.43 -21.24
C TRP A 411 -19.60 0.02 -20.60
N ALA A 412 -19.61 -1.00 -19.75
CA ALA A 412 -20.81 -1.41 -19.01
C ALA A 412 -21.29 -0.35 -18.00
N ALA A 413 -20.38 0.42 -17.40
CA ALA A 413 -20.73 1.56 -16.56
C ALA A 413 -21.38 2.69 -17.39
N LEU A 414 -20.82 3.01 -18.55
CA LEU A 414 -21.35 4.03 -19.47
C LEU A 414 -22.76 3.69 -19.95
N GLN A 415 -23.01 2.43 -20.33
CA GLN A 415 -24.34 2.00 -20.74
C GLN A 415 -25.38 2.13 -19.62
N ARG A 416 -24.97 1.89 -18.36
CA ARG A 416 -25.84 2.09 -17.20
C ARG A 416 -26.12 3.57 -16.92
N ALA A 417 -25.11 4.44 -17.04
CA ALA A 417 -25.29 5.88 -16.91
C ALA A 417 -26.30 6.42 -17.95
N ARG A 418 -26.08 6.09 -19.22
CA ARG A 418 -26.97 6.46 -20.34
C ARG A 418 -28.41 5.96 -20.20
N ALA A 419 -28.59 4.80 -19.60
CA ALA A 419 -29.92 4.23 -19.38
C ALA A 419 -30.71 4.97 -18.30
N ARG A 420 -30.06 5.74 -17.42
CA ARG A 420 -30.74 6.54 -16.37
C ARG A 420 -31.15 7.92 -16.84
N LEU A 421 -30.45 8.46 -17.84
CA LEU A 421 -30.76 9.77 -18.44
C LEU A 421 -31.91 9.70 -19.47
N LYS A 422 -32.37 8.47 -19.81
CA LYS A 422 -33.54 8.20 -20.65
C LYS A 422 -34.73 7.85 -19.78
#